data_AF-A0A6M3QAV0-F1
#
_entry.id   AF-A0A6M3QAV0-F1
#
_cell.length_a   1.000
_cell.length_b   1.000
_cell.length_c   1.000
_cell.angle_alpha   90.00
_cell.angle_beta   90.00
_cell.angle_gamma   90.00
#
_symmetry.space_group_name_H-M   'P 1'
#
loop_
_entity.id
_entity.type
_entity.pdbx_description
1 polymer ?
#
loop_
_entity_poly.entity_id
_entity_poly.type
_entity_poly.pdbx_seq_one_letter_code
_entity_poly.pdbx_strand_id
1 'polypeptide(L)'
;MVVLVGCCYFFGSRTGCIISSVWLLLYYGLMSYFMHYQMINSRRAIIDLKTREYKKENTGFWVLGISFILMAFATVFLFIGAIMRKYEFLFLFLLAQLPSLFVESFYLLTAIIYGIEFESFIIYLVPFGILIYIDLVVCSYLYELKCLKRMRSVSQFTIEY
;
A
#
# COMPACT_ATOMS: atom_id res chain seq x y z
N MET A 1 13.61 13.89 -7.95
CA MET A 1 12.96 13.38 -6.72
C MET A 1 12.35 14.59 -6.04
N VAL A 2 11.03 14.76 -6.09
CA VAL A 2 10.36 15.88 -5.39
C VAL A 2 10.45 15.54 -3.90
N VAL A 3 11.47 16.08 -3.23
CA VAL A 3 11.52 16.03 -1.77
C VAL A 3 10.41 16.95 -1.30
N LEU A 4 9.44 16.44 -0.54
CA LEU A 4 8.47 17.27 0.17
C LEU A 4 9.24 18.12 1.21
N VAL A 5 9.81 19.24 0.76
CA VAL A 5 10.46 20.23 1.64
C VAL A 5 9.42 21.29 2.08
N GLY A 6 8.27 21.37 1.41
CA GLY A 6 7.26 22.40 1.65
C GLY A 6 6.15 21.98 2.63
N CYS A 7 6.10 22.64 3.79
CA CYS A 7 4.93 22.92 4.64
C CYS A 7 4.57 22.04 5.85
N CYS A 8 5.07 20.81 6.03
CA CYS A 8 4.69 20.00 7.21
C CYS A 8 5.85 19.73 8.17
N TYR A 9 6.46 20.79 8.73
CA TYR A 9 7.37 20.66 9.88
C TYR A 9 6.64 20.12 11.15
N PHE A 10 5.30 20.22 11.20
CA PHE A 10 4.48 19.76 12.34
C PHE A 10 4.23 18.26 12.38
N PHE A 11 4.16 17.59 11.23
CA PHE A 11 4.15 16.13 11.14
C PHE A 11 5.46 15.70 10.50
N GLY A 12 6.50 15.48 11.32
CA GLY A 12 7.76 14.94 10.83
C GLY A 12 7.53 13.67 9.98
N SER A 13 8.39 13.44 8.99
CA SER A 13 8.40 12.26 8.12
C SER A 13 8.10 10.94 8.84
N ARG A 14 8.67 10.77 10.04
CA ARG A 14 8.40 9.64 10.94
C ARG A 14 6.93 9.53 11.35
N THR A 15 6.33 10.62 11.80
CA THR A 15 4.92 10.64 12.21
C THR A 15 4.00 10.40 11.02
N GLY A 16 4.35 10.92 9.84
CA GLY A 16 3.68 10.60 8.58
C GLY A 16 3.70 9.10 8.31
N CYS A 17 4.86 8.43 8.40
CA CYS A 17 4.96 6.98 8.25
C CYS A 17 4.10 6.20 9.26
N ILE A 18 4.05 6.62 10.53
CA ILE A 18 3.24 5.97 11.57
C ILE A 18 1.74 6.09 11.24
N ILE A 19 1.29 7.30 10.90
CA ILE A 19 -0.12 7.56 10.57
C ILE A 19 -0.51 6.81 9.29
N SER A 20 0.32 6.87 8.26
CA SER A 20 0.11 6.12 7.01
C SER A 20 0.06 4.62 7.24
N SER A 21 0.89 4.08 8.14
CA SER A 21 0.87 2.66 8.48
C SER A 21 -0.43 2.24 9.18
N VAL A 22 -0.88 3.02 10.18
CA VAL A 22 -2.16 2.77 10.85
C VAL A 22 -3.33 2.87 9.87
N TRP A 23 -3.29 3.87 8.98
CA TRP A 23 -4.29 4.05 7.95
C TRP A 23 -4.34 2.86 6.98
N LEU A 24 -3.19 2.39 6.48
CA LEU A 24 -3.14 1.25 5.56
C LEU A 24 -3.57 -0.05 6.23
N LEU A 25 -3.22 -0.27 7.50
CA LEU A 25 -3.69 -1.43 8.27
C LEU A 25 -5.23 -1.45 8.34
N LEU A 26 -5.84 -0.31 8.66
CA LEU A 26 -7.29 -0.19 8.67
C LEU A 26 -7.89 -0.36 7.28
N TYR A 27 -7.30 0.27 6.27
CA TYR A 27 -7.78 0.19 4.88
C TYR A 27 -7.77 -1.24 4.34
N TYR A 28 -6.62 -1.91 4.39
CA TYR A 28 -6.50 -3.28 3.89
C TYR A 28 -7.30 -4.28 4.73
N GLY A 29 -7.36 -4.08 6.05
CA GLY A 29 -8.21 -4.89 6.92
C GLY A 29 -9.70 -4.76 6.58
N LEU A 30 -10.19 -3.54 6.39
CA LEU A 30 -11.57 -3.28 5.99
C LEU A 30 -11.87 -3.82 4.58
N MET A 31 -10.96 -3.65 3.62
CA MET A 31 -11.14 -4.18 2.26
C MET A 31 -11.18 -5.71 2.24
N SER A 32 -10.30 -6.37 3.01
CA SER A 32 -10.35 -7.82 3.20
C SER A 32 -11.71 -8.27 3.76
N TYR A 33 -12.21 -7.58 4.79
CA TYR A 33 -13.52 -7.87 5.37
C TYR A 33 -14.66 -7.65 4.37
N PHE A 34 -14.65 -6.54 3.62
CA PHE A 34 -15.67 -6.26 2.61
C PHE A 34 -15.66 -7.28 1.48
N MET A 35 -14.49 -7.71 1.01
CA MET A 35 -14.37 -8.76 0.00
C MET A 35 -14.93 -10.09 0.52
N HIS A 36 -14.65 -10.44 1.78
CA HIS A 36 -15.23 -11.62 2.41
C HIS A 36 -16.76 -11.52 2.55
N TYR A 37 -17.26 -10.37 2.98
CA TYR A 37 -18.70 -10.11 3.09
C TYR A 37 -19.41 -10.20 1.73
N GLN A 38 -18.84 -9.58 0.69
CA GLN A 38 -19.36 -9.69 -0.67
C GLN A 38 -19.28 -11.11 -1.20
N MET A 39 -18.22 -11.86 -0.88
CA MET A 39 -18.12 -13.26 -1.24
C MET A 39 -19.19 -14.10 -0.56
N ILE A 40 -19.58 -13.84 0.69
CA ILE A 40 -20.68 -14.58 1.33
C ILE A 40 -22.03 -14.20 0.68
N ASN A 41 -22.29 -12.90 0.53
CA ASN A 41 -23.61 -12.38 0.14
C ASN A 41 -23.85 -12.26 -1.37
N SER A 42 -22.83 -12.46 -2.20
CA SER A 42 -22.99 -12.42 -3.66
C SER A 42 -23.89 -13.57 -4.14
N ARG A 43 -24.95 -13.23 -4.89
CA ARG A 43 -25.83 -14.21 -5.57
C ARG A 43 -25.37 -14.55 -6.99
N ARG A 44 -24.17 -14.11 -7.41
CA ARG A 44 -23.61 -14.43 -8.74
C ARG A 44 -23.22 -15.90 -8.76
N ALA A 45 -24.17 -16.76 -9.12
CA ALA A 45 -23.92 -18.14 -9.46
C ALA A 45 -23.96 -18.25 -10.98
N ILE A 46 -22.87 -18.71 -11.58
CA ILE A 46 -22.88 -19.15 -12.97
C ILE A 46 -23.40 -20.59 -12.92
N ILE A 47 -24.36 -20.90 -13.78
CA ILE A 47 -24.85 -22.28 -13.94
C ILE A 47 -23.72 -23.06 -14.61
N ASP A 48 -23.16 -24.07 -13.93
CA ASP A 48 -22.20 -24.96 -14.56
C ASP A 48 -22.96 -25.84 -15.58
N LEU A 49 -22.73 -25.60 -16.88
CA LEU A 49 -23.46 -26.25 -17.98
C LEU A 49 -23.32 -27.79 -17.97
N LYS A 50 -22.28 -28.34 -17.31
CA LYS A 50 -22.02 -29.78 -17.25
C LYS A 50 -22.71 -30.50 -16.08
N THR A 51 -22.84 -29.86 -14.92
CA THR A 51 -23.41 -30.49 -13.71
C THR A 51 -24.76 -29.90 -13.29
N ARG A 52 -25.19 -28.78 -13.90
CA ARG A 52 -26.36 -27.98 -13.47
C ARG A 52 -26.30 -27.53 -12.01
N GLU A 53 -25.13 -27.56 -11.39
CA GLU A 53 -24.93 -27.08 -10.04
C GLU A 53 -24.56 -25.59 -10.06
N TYR A 54 -25.04 -24.86 -9.07
CA TYR A 54 -24.71 -23.45 -8.86
C TYR A 54 -23.25 -23.35 -8.39
N LYS A 55 -22.31 -23.18 -9.34
CA LYS A 55 -20.92 -22.95 -8.98
C LYS A 55 -20.70 -21.45 -8.86
N LYS A 56 -20.56 -20.99 -7.61
CA LYS A 56 -20.24 -19.59 -7.31
C LYS A 56 -18.81 -19.31 -7.73
N GLU A 57 -18.60 -18.36 -8.64
CA GLU A 57 -17.27 -17.95 -9.06
C GLU A 57 -16.61 -17.11 -7.96
N ASN A 58 -15.94 -17.79 -7.04
CA ASN A 58 -15.33 -17.17 -5.85
C ASN A 58 -13.83 -16.91 -6.00
N THR A 59 -13.21 -17.37 -7.09
CA THR A 59 -11.75 -17.34 -7.28
C THR A 59 -11.21 -15.91 -7.21
N GLY A 60 -11.84 -14.96 -7.92
CA GLY A 60 -11.44 -13.55 -7.88
C GLY A 60 -11.51 -12.94 -6.49
N PHE A 61 -12.58 -13.23 -5.73
CA PHE A 61 -12.75 -12.73 -4.36
C PHE A 61 -11.69 -13.30 -3.40
N TRP A 62 -11.36 -14.59 -3.52
CA TRP A 62 -10.30 -15.20 -2.71
C TRP A 62 -8.92 -14.62 -3.03
N VAL A 63 -8.59 -14.44 -4.31
CA VAL A 63 -7.29 -13.88 -4.73
C VAL A 63 -7.13 -12.45 -4.20
N LEU A 64 -8.14 -11.59 -4.39
CA LEU A 64 -8.12 -10.22 -3.88
C LEU A 64 -8.11 -10.19 -2.34
N GLY A 65 -8.95 -10.99 -1.69
CA GLY A 65 -9.01 -11.05 -0.22
C GLY A 65 -7.67 -11.46 0.41
N ILE A 66 -7.03 -12.50 -0.11
CA ILE A 66 -5.70 -12.94 0.35
C ILE A 66 -4.64 -11.87 0.08
N SER A 67 -4.70 -11.20 -1.09
CA SER A 67 -3.75 -10.12 -1.39
C SER A 67 -3.85 -8.95 -0.39
N PHE A 68 -5.06 -8.54 0.00
CA PHE A 68 -5.22 -7.48 1.01
C PHE A 68 -4.72 -7.90 2.38
N ILE A 69 -4.88 -9.17 2.75
CA ILE A 69 -4.32 -9.70 4.01
C ILE A 69 -2.78 -9.65 3.97
N LEU A 70 -2.17 -10.10 2.87
CA LEU A 70 -0.72 -10.03 2.70
C LEU A 70 -0.19 -8.59 2.74
N MET A 71 -0.93 -7.66 2.13
CA MET A 71 -0.61 -6.23 2.19
C MET A 71 -0.75 -5.65 3.59
N ALA A 72 -1.76 -6.07 4.36
CA ALA A 72 -1.89 -5.69 5.77
C ALA A 72 -0.65 -6.18 6.56
N PHE A 73 -0.20 -7.42 6.36
CA PHE A 73 1.05 -7.89 6.97
C PHE A 73 2.28 -7.10 6.50
N ALA A 74 2.36 -6.74 5.21
CA ALA A 74 3.43 -5.90 4.70
C ALA A 74 3.48 -4.53 5.40
N THR A 75 2.33 -3.93 5.69
CA THR A 75 2.24 -2.63 6.37
C THR A 75 2.70 -2.67 7.83
N VAL A 76 2.72 -3.85 8.47
CA VAL A 76 3.33 -4.01 9.79
C VAL A 76 4.84 -3.73 9.74
N PHE A 77 5.53 -4.06 8.65
CA PHE A 77 6.94 -3.70 8.48
C PHE A 77 7.14 -2.19 8.44
N LEU A 78 6.21 -1.43 7.85
CA LEU A 78 6.26 0.03 7.89
C LEU A 78 6.12 0.54 9.34
N PHE A 79 5.16 0.00 10.10
CA PHE A 79 4.95 0.39 11.50
C PHE A 79 6.21 0.15 12.34
N ILE A 80 6.74 -1.07 12.28
CA ILE A 80 7.95 -1.47 13.02
C ILE A 80 9.15 -0.65 12.55
N GLY A 81 9.32 -0.45 11.25
CA GLY A 81 10.41 0.35 10.67
C GLY A 81 10.38 1.81 11.13
N ALA A 82 9.19 2.41 11.19
CA ALA A 82 8.99 3.78 11.65
C ALA A 82 9.24 3.96 13.16
N ILE A 83 8.88 2.96 13.98
CA ILE A 83 9.15 2.97 15.41
C ILE A 83 10.64 2.76 15.69
N MET A 84 11.24 1.70 15.12
CA MET A 84 12.63 1.31 15.34
C MET A 84 13.65 2.19 14.61
N ARG A 85 13.21 3.08 13.71
CA ARG A 85 14.07 3.95 12.87
C ARG A 85 15.08 3.17 12.03
N LYS A 86 14.69 1.99 11.56
CA LYS A 86 15.53 1.11 10.73
C LYS A 86 15.12 1.21 9.26
N TYR A 87 16.04 1.65 8.40
CA TYR A 87 15.78 1.85 6.98
C TYR A 87 15.49 0.53 6.23
N GLU A 88 15.98 -0.60 6.72
CA GLU A 88 15.80 -1.92 6.09
C GLU A 88 14.32 -2.32 6.02
N PHE A 89 13.57 -2.10 7.11
CA PHE A 89 12.14 -2.40 7.15
C PHE A 89 11.32 -1.48 6.24
N LEU A 90 11.71 -0.19 6.14
CA LEU A 90 11.06 0.74 5.20
C LEU A 90 11.32 0.33 3.75
N PHE A 91 12.52 -0.16 3.45
CA PHE A 91 12.87 -0.65 2.12
C PHE A 91 12.08 -1.92 1.78
N LEU A 92 11.97 -2.87 2.72
CA LEU A 92 11.16 -4.08 2.53
C LEU A 92 9.69 -3.74 2.29
N PHE A 93 9.14 -2.76 3.02
CA PHE A 93 7.79 -2.27 2.80
C PHE A 93 7.60 -1.72 1.37
N LEU A 94 8.49 -0.82 0.92
CA LEU A 94 8.43 -0.25 -0.43
C LEU A 94 8.49 -1.34 -1.51
N LEU A 95 9.31 -2.37 -1.31
CA LEU A 95 9.39 -3.51 -2.22
C LEU A 95 8.08 -4.31 -2.23
N ALA A 96 7.50 -4.56 -1.05
CA ALA A 96 6.24 -5.28 -0.91
C ALA A 96 5.03 -4.51 -1.46
N GLN A 97 5.13 -3.18 -1.62
CA GLN A 97 4.07 -2.33 -2.17
C GLN A 97 4.06 -2.28 -3.70
N LEU A 98 5.15 -2.68 -4.37
CA LEU A 98 5.23 -2.72 -5.83
C LEU A 98 4.07 -3.52 -6.47
N PRO A 99 3.73 -4.75 -6.03
CA PRO A 99 2.59 -5.48 -6.59
C PRO A 99 1.28 -4.71 -6.49
N SER A 100 1.02 -4.02 -5.38
CA SER A 100 -0.21 -3.24 -5.21
C SER A 100 -0.27 -2.05 -6.16
N LEU A 101 0.85 -1.35 -6.35
CA LEU A 101 0.93 -0.26 -7.33
C LEU A 101 0.64 -0.77 -8.75
N PHE A 102 1.15 -1.93 -9.13
CA PHE A 102 0.89 -2.53 -10.44
C PHE A 102 -0.59 -2.94 -10.60
N VAL A 103 -1.20 -3.52 -9.56
CA VAL A 103 -2.61 -3.92 -9.59
C VAL A 103 -3.53 -2.71 -9.76
N GLU A 104 -3.35 -1.66 -8.97
CA GLU A 104 -4.16 -0.43 -9.07
C GLU A 104 -3.94 0.28 -10.42
N SER A 105 -2.68 0.32 -10.90
CA SER A 105 -2.37 0.87 -12.23
C SER A 105 -3.07 0.10 -13.35
N PHE A 106 -3.12 -1.24 -13.25
CA PHE A 106 -3.80 -2.09 -14.23
C PHE A 106 -5.32 -1.84 -14.23
N TYR A 107 -5.94 -1.72 -13.05
CA TYR A 107 -7.36 -1.38 -12.95
C TYR A 107 -7.66 0.01 -13.52
N LEU A 108 -6.82 1.00 -13.22
CA LEU A 108 -6.98 2.35 -13.77
C LEU A 108 -6.82 2.37 -15.31
N LEU A 109 -5.83 1.66 -15.84
CA LEU A 109 -5.63 1.53 -17.28
C LEU A 109 -6.84 0.87 -17.96
N THR A 110 -7.34 -0.21 -17.35
CA THR A 110 -8.55 -0.91 -17.84
C THR A 110 -9.76 0.04 -17.82
N ALA A 111 -9.92 0.83 -16.76
CA ALA A 111 -11.00 1.80 -16.67
C ALA A 111 -10.95 2.87 -17.77
N ILE A 112 -9.75 3.33 -18.13
CA ILE A 112 -9.53 4.28 -19.23
C ILE A 112 -9.86 3.65 -20.58
N ILE A 113 -9.38 2.43 -20.84
CA ILE A 113 -9.58 1.74 -22.13
C ILE A 113 -11.05 1.42 -22.39
N TYR A 114 -11.78 0.96 -21.37
CA TYR A 114 -13.19 0.59 -21.51
C TYR A 114 -14.15 1.79 -21.39
N GLY A 115 -13.63 3.02 -21.25
CA GLY A 115 -14.44 4.23 -21.22
C GLY A 115 -15.44 4.25 -20.07
N ILE A 116 -15.03 3.83 -18.88
CA ILE A 116 -15.93 3.77 -17.72
C ILE A 116 -16.35 5.19 -17.32
N GLU A 117 -17.59 5.33 -16.85
CA GLU A 117 -18.14 6.55 -16.26
C GLU A 117 -17.18 7.20 -15.25
N PHE A 118 -17.14 8.53 -15.26
CA PHE A 118 -16.25 9.36 -14.44
C PHE A 118 -16.26 8.98 -12.96
N GLU A 119 -17.41 8.55 -12.43
CA GLU A 119 -17.58 8.13 -11.05
C GLU A 119 -16.72 6.90 -10.70
N SER A 120 -16.70 5.89 -11.57
CA SER A 120 -15.89 4.68 -11.34
C SER A 120 -14.39 4.97 -11.52
N PHE A 121 -14.03 5.89 -12.43
CA PHE A 121 -12.64 6.31 -12.58
C PHE A 121 -12.10 6.94 -11.29
N ILE A 122 -12.89 7.80 -10.63
CA ILE A 122 -12.53 8.38 -9.32
C ILE A 122 -12.31 7.29 -8.27
N ILE A 123 -13.17 6.27 -8.25
CA ILE A 123 -13.07 5.15 -7.28
C ILE A 123 -11.73 4.41 -7.39
N TYR A 124 -11.15 4.30 -8.59
CA TYR A 124 -9.82 3.69 -8.77
C TYR A 124 -8.67 4.71 -8.60
N LEU A 125 -8.87 5.96 -9.01
CA LEU A 125 -7.84 6.99 -8.93
C LEU A 125 -7.50 7.38 -7.48
N VAL A 126 -8.49 7.45 -6.59
CA VAL A 126 -8.29 7.90 -5.21
C VAL A 126 -7.39 6.93 -4.41
N PRO A 127 -7.65 5.61 -4.37
CA PRO A 127 -6.73 4.65 -3.75
C PRO A 127 -5.33 4.71 -4.33
N PHE A 128 -5.20 4.80 -5.65
CA PHE A 128 -3.92 4.89 -6.32
C PHE A 128 -3.13 6.15 -5.91
N GLY A 129 -3.79 7.32 -5.88
CA GLY A 129 -3.18 8.57 -5.43
C GLY A 129 -2.73 8.53 -3.97
N ILE A 130 -3.52 7.90 -3.09
CA ILE A 130 -3.16 7.71 -1.68
C ILE A 130 -1.94 6.81 -1.54
N LEU A 131 -1.86 5.71 -2.30
CA LEU A 131 -0.71 4.80 -2.27
C LEU A 131 0.58 5.52 -2.70
N ILE A 132 0.54 6.26 -3.81
CA ILE A 132 1.68 7.07 -4.27
C ILE A 132 2.09 8.08 -3.19
N TYR A 133 1.13 8.77 -2.57
CA TYR A 133 1.44 9.72 -1.51
C TYR A 133 2.17 9.06 -0.33
N ILE A 134 1.69 7.89 0.10
CA ILE A 134 2.32 7.14 1.19
C ILE A 134 3.73 6.70 0.78
N ASP A 135 3.92 6.19 -0.43
CA ASP A 135 5.24 5.79 -0.93
C ASP A 135 6.22 6.96 -0.98
N LEU A 136 5.76 8.16 -1.35
CA LEU A 136 6.57 9.37 -1.31
C LEU A 136 6.95 9.77 0.13
N VAL A 137 6.03 9.67 1.09
CA VAL A 137 6.31 9.92 2.50
C VAL A 137 7.36 8.93 3.03
N VAL A 138 7.21 7.64 2.70
CA VAL A 138 8.15 6.59 3.12
C VAL A 138 9.53 6.76 2.46
N CYS A 139 9.57 7.10 1.17
CA CYS A 139 10.81 7.40 0.47
C CYS A 139 11.54 8.61 1.08
N SER A 140 10.79 9.66 1.44
CA SER A 140 11.34 10.85 2.09
C SER A 140 11.93 10.50 3.46
N TYR A 141 11.24 9.68 4.25
CA TYR A 141 11.73 9.22 5.54
C TYR A 141 12.96 8.30 5.41
N LEU A 142 12.97 7.41 4.42
CA LEU A 142 14.10 6.54 4.12
C LEU A 142 15.34 7.36 3.74
N TYR A 143 15.17 8.42 2.96
CA TYR A 143 16.25 9.34 2.60
C TYR A 143 16.80 10.06 3.85
N GLU A 144 15.93 10.57 4.72
CA GLU A 144 16.32 11.21 5.97
C GLU A 144 17.17 10.28 6.86
N LEU A 145 16.74 9.02 7.04
CA LEU A 145 17.49 8.02 7.80
C LEU A 145 18.85 7.69 7.17
N LYS A 146 18.94 7.61 5.83
CA LYS A 146 20.22 7.40 5.13
C LYS A 146 21.17 8.59 5.32
N CYS A 147 20.67 9.81 5.23
CA CYS A 147 21.45 11.02 5.49
C CYS A 147 21.97 11.08 6.93
N LEU A 148 21.14 10.74 7.91
CA LEU A 148 21.56 10.64 9.32
C LEU A 148 22.67 9.59 9.51
N LYS A 149 22.57 8.41 8.85
CA LYS A 149 23.63 7.38 8.89
C LYS A 149 24.94 7.90 8.29
N ARG A 150 24.87 8.62 7.15
CA ARG A 150 26.03 9.22 6.49
C ARG A 150 26.70 10.30 7.36
N MET A 151 25.93 11.18 8.00
CA MET A 151 26.49 12.18 8.92
C MET A 151 27.17 11.52 10.12
N ARG A 152 26.57 10.47 10.70
CA ARG A 152 27.18 9.71 11.79
C ARG A 152 28.50 9.05 11.37
N SER A 153 28.59 8.46 10.18
CA SER A 153 29.86 7.90 9.69
C SER A 153 30.94 8.97 9.50
N VAL A 154 30.60 10.15 8.97
CA VAL A 154 31.58 11.24 8.79
C VAL A 154 32.11 11.73 10.14
N SER A 155 31.24 11.87 11.15
CA SER A 155 31.66 12.26 12.50
C SER A 155 32.57 11.23 13.18
N GLN A 156 32.49 9.94 12.82
CA GLN A 156 33.37 8.90 13.36
C GLN A 156 34.76 8.95 12.70
N PHE A 157 34.85 9.22 11.40
CA PHE A 157 36.14 9.42 10.72
C PHE A 157 36.91 10.64 11.24
N THR A 158 36.22 11.62 11.85
CA THR A 158 36.88 12.82 12.41
C THR A 158 37.43 12.59 13.82
N ILE A 159 37.26 11.41 14.43
CA ILE A 159 37.73 11.09 15.79
C ILE A 159 38.98 10.19 15.78
N GLU A 160 39.58 9.93 14.62
CA GLU A 160 40.91 9.30 14.58
C GLU A 160 41.99 10.35 14.92
N TYR A 161 42.39 10.35 16.19
CA TYR A 161 43.62 10.99 16.69
C TYR A 161 44.84 10.12 16.37
#